data_AF-A0A318JEG9-F1
#
_entry.id   AF-A0A318JEG9-F1
#
_cell.length_a   1.000
_cell.length_b   1.000
_cell.length_c   1.000
_cell.angle_alpha   90.00
_cell.angle_beta   90.00
_cell.angle_gamma   90.00
#
_symmetry.space_group_name_H-M   'P 1'
#
loop_
_entity.id
_entity.type
_entity.pdbx_description
1 polymer ?
#
loop_
_entity_poly.entity_id
_entity_poly.type
_entity_poly.pdbx_seq_one_letter_code
_entity_poly.pdbx_strand_id
1 'polypeptide(L)'
;MAKLYFRYSAMNAGKSTALLQVAHNYEEQGQKVLLYTAAIDNRYGAGKVTSRLGPQRQADVFDSHFDFLAETPKVSCVLVDEAQFLSADQVR
;
A
#
# COMPACT_ATOMS: atom_id res chain seq x y z
N MET A 1 4.56 12.66 15.31
CA MET A 1 3.46 11.81 15.81
C MET A 1 2.94 11.00 14.63
N ALA A 2 2.72 9.70 14.79
CA ALA A 2 2.16 8.85 13.74
C ALA A 2 0.69 9.23 13.47
N LYS A 3 0.23 9.05 12.23
CA LYS A 3 -1.14 9.30 11.80
C LYS A 3 -1.59 8.19 10.85
N LEU A 4 -2.87 7.79 10.96
CA LEU A 4 -3.51 6.86 10.03
C LEU A 4 -4.38 7.64 9.05
N TYR A 5 -4.23 7.37 7.76
CA TYR A 5 -5.05 7.93 6.70
C TYR A 5 -5.73 6.79 5.95
N PHE A 6 -7.06 6.73 6.01
CA PHE A 6 -7.85 5.76 5.26
C PHE A 6 -8.59 6.45 4.11
N ARG A 7 -8.38 5.95 2.89
CA ARG A 7 -9.01 6.47 1.67
C ARG A 7 -9.83 5.37 1.02
N TYR A 8 -11.14 5.55 0.94
CA TYR A 8 -12.06 4.61 0.32
C TYR A 8 -12.88 5.29 -0.77
N SER A 9 -13.19 4.55 -1.82
CA SER A 9 -14.02 4.99 -2.96
C SER A 9 -14.28 3.81 -3.88
N ALA A 10 -15.18 3.98 -4.85
CA ALA A 10 -15.45 2.99 -5.90
C ALA A 10 -14.19 2.67 -6.74
N MET A 11 -14.26 1.59 -7.52
CA MET A 11 -13.22 1.30 -8.53
C MET A 11 -13.11 2.46 -9.53
N ASN A 12 -11.93 2.63 -10.13
CA ASN A 12 -11.63 3.72 -11.09
C ASN A 12 -11.59 5.15 -10.51
N ALA A 13 -11.74 5.34 -9.20
CA ALA A 13 -11.70 6.66 -8.56
C ALA A 13 -10.28 7.15 -8.20
N GLY A 14 -9.23 6.53 -8.75
CA GLY A 14 -7.84 7.00 -8.58
C GLY A 14 -7.16 6.69 -7.24
N LYS A 15 -7.65 5.71 -6.46
CA LYS A 15 -7.05 5.33 -5.16
C LYS A 15 -5.55 5.01 -5.26
N SER A 16 -5.19 4.07 -6.12
CA SER A 16 -3.79 3.66 -6.32
C SER A 16 -2.93 4.81 -6.83
N THR A 17 -3.46 5.70 -7.69
CA THR A 17 -2.74 6.92 -8.11
C THR A 17 -2.40 7.81 -6.91
N ALA A 18 -3.39 8.09 -6.06
CA ALA A 18 -3.21 8.97 -4.91
C ALA A 18 -2.28 8.35 -3.86
N LEU A 19 -2.23 7.02 -3.76
CA LEU A 19 -1.33 6.29 -2.89
C LEU A 19 0.12 6.29 -3.43
N LEU A 20 0.30 6.09 -4.74
CA LEU A 20 1.62 6.20 -5.40
C LEU A 20 2.19 7.62 -5.32
N GLN A 21 1.35 8.65 -5.41
CA GLN A 21 1.78 10.03 -5.22
C GLN A 21 2.29 10.28 -3.79
N VAL A 22 1.66 9.69 -2.77
CA VAL A 22 2.13 9.80 -1.38
C VAL A 22 3.49 9.14 -1.24
N ALA A 23 3.68 7.95 -1.82
CA ALA A 23 4.98 7.26 -1.80
C ALA A 23 6.08 8.13 -2.40
N HIS A 24 5.83 8.69 -3.60
CA HIS A 24 6.77 9.57 -4.29
C HIS A 24 7.14 10.80 -3.45
N ASN A 25 6.16 11.45 -2.81
CA ASN A 25 6.41 12.64 -1.99
C ASN A 25 7.31 12.38 -0.78
N TYR A 26 7.19 11.21 -0.13
CA TYR A 26 8.07 10.83 0.98
C TYR A 26 9.49 10.58 0.48
N GLU A 27 9.63 9.91 -0.66
CA GLU A 27 10.93 9.57 -1.23
C GLU A 27 11.70 10.77 -1.78
N GLU A 28 11.00 11.73 -2.38
CA GLU A 28 11.57 13.03 -2.78
C GLU A 28 12.18 13.78 -1.58
N GLN A 29 11.70 13.50 -0.36
CA GLN A 29 12.26 14.04 0.89
C GLN A 29 13.32 13.14 1.52
N GLY A 30 13.78 12.09 0.81
CA GLY A 30 14.75 11.12 1.29
C GLY A 30 14.21 10.17 2.37
N GLN A 31 12.88 10.08 2.52
CA GLN A 31 12.25 9.24 3.53
C GLN A 31 11.97 7.84 3.00
N LYS A 32 12.11 6.83 3.87
CA LYS A 32 11.85 5.43 3.52
C LYS A 32 10.37 5.11 3.63
N VAL A 33 9.83 4.48 2.60
CA VAL A 33 8.44 4.00 2.54
C VAL A 33 8.40 2.50 2.27
N LEU A 34 7.39 1.83 2.80
CA LEU A 34 7.02 0.47 2.39
C LEU A 34 5.65 0.50 1.76
N LEU A 35 5.50 -0.25 0.67
CA LEU A 35 4.31 -0.30 -0.14
C LEU A 35 3.87 -1.75 -0.25
N TYR A 36 2.65 -2.03 0.19
CA TYR A 36 2.06 -3.35 0.18
C TYR A 36 0.81 -3.40 -0.71
N THR A 37 0.56 -4.56 -1.31
CA THR A 37 -0.70 -4.92 -1.96
C THR A 37 -1.12 -6.33 -1.55
N ALA A 38 -2.39 -6.69 -1.75
CA ALA A 38 -2.87 -8.02 -1.37
C ALA A 38 -2.29 -9.09 -2.31
N ALA A 39 -1.88 -10.24 -1.75
CA ALA A 39 -1.35 -11.38 -2.52
C ALA A 39 -2.37 -11.93 -3.53
N ILE A 40 -3.66 -11.78 -3.24
CA ILE A 40 -4.76 -12.16 -4.15
C ILE A 40 -4.91 -11.21 -5.34
N ASP A 41 -4.36 -9.99 -5.26
CA ASP A 41 -4.40 -9.04 -6.37
C ASP A 41 -3.32 -9.34 -7.42
N ASN A 42 -3.74 -10.02 -8.49
CA ASN A 42 -2.90 -10.36 -9.62
C ASN A 42 -3.29 -9.63 -10.91
N ARG A 43 -4.19 -8.62 -10.85
CA ARG A 43 -4.78 -7.96 -12.02
C ARG A 43 -3.74 -7.35 -12.97
N TYR A 44 -2.59 -6.93 -12.43
CA TYR A 44 -1.50 -6.30 -13.17
C TYR A 44 -0.13 -6.96 -12.92
N GLY A 45 -0.17 -8.25 -12.54
CA GLY A 45 0.99 -9.02 -12.06
C GLY A 45 1.11 -8.96 -10.53
N ALA A 46 1.61 -10.05 -9.94
CA ALA A 46 1.79 -10.14 -8.49
C ALA A 46 2.82 -9.11 -7.98
N GLY A 47 2.59 -8.56 -6.79
CA GLY A 47 3.53 -7.64 -6.13
C GLY A 47 3.69 -6.29 -6.82
N LYS A 48 2.60 -5.77 -7.41
CA LYS A 48 2.59 -4.51 -8.15
C LYS A 48 1.35 -3.68 -7.81
N VAL A 49 1.57 -2.42 -7.45
CA VAL A 49 0.51 -1.42 -7.37
C VAL A 49 0.51 -0.65 -8.69
N THR A 50 -0.62 -0.72 -9.40
CA THR A 50 -0.77 -0.12 -10.72
C THR A 50 -1.95 0.83 -10.75
N SER A 51 -1.68 2.09 -11.07
CA SER A 51 -2.69 3.06 -11.42
C SER A 51 -3.16 2.85 -12.86
N ARG A 52 -4.47 3.02 -13.09
CA ARG A 52 -5.05 3.03 -14.44
C ARG A 52 -4.60 4.22 -15.30
N LEU A 53 -3.97 5.23 -14.70
CA LEU A 53 -3.39 6.37 -15.41
C LEU A 53 -1.94 6.11 -15.86
N GLY A 54 -1.39 4.91 -15.61
CA GLY A 54 -0.06 4.51 -16.07
C GLY A 54 0.98 4.29 -14.96
N PRO A 55 1.03 5.06 -13.86
CA PRO A 55 2.02 4.83 -12.80
C PRO A 55 1.92 3.42 -12.23
N GLN A 56 3.05 2.73 -12.20
CA GLN A 56 3.18 1.38 -11.65
C GLN A 56 4.41 1.31 -10.77
N ARG A 57 4.30 0.57 -9.66
CA ARG A 57 5.40 0.38 -8.74
C ARG A 57 5.40 -1.03 -8.16
N GLN A 58 6.59 -1.56 -7.91
CA GLN A 58 6.77 -2.79 -7.16
C GLN A 58 6.29 -2.58 -5.72
N ALA A 59 5.59 -3.58 -5.20
CA ALA A 59 5.05 -3.60 -3.85
C ALA A 59 5.30 -4.98 -3.25
N ASP A 60 5.51 -5.01 -1.94
CA ASP A 60 5.47 -6.24 -1.17
C ASP A 60 4.02 -6.75 -1.12
N VAL A 61 3.85 -8.03 -0.83
CA VAL A 61 2.52 -8.65 -0.75
C VAL A 61 2.18 -9.04 0.67
N PHE A 62 0.92 -8.84 1.05
CA PHE A 62 0.37 -9.39 2.29
C PHE A 62 -0.71 -10.41 1.99
N ASP A 63 -0.82 -11.42 2.84
CA ASP A 63 -1.96 -12.33 2.91
C ASP A 63 -2.64 -12.21 4.28
N SER A 64 -3.56 -13.11 4.60
CA SER A 64 -4.27 -13.11 5.88
C SER A 64 -3.41 -13.42 7.10
N HIS A 65 -2.18 -13.91 6.91
CA HIS A 65 -1.26 -14.35 7.96
C HIS A 65 -0.07 -13.39 8.17
N PHE A 66 0.13 -12.43 7.26
CA PHE A 66 1.20 -11.45 7.35
C PHE A 66 1.08 -10.57 8.59
N ASP A 67 2.16 -10.48 9.37
CA ASP A 67 2.24 -9.66 10.58
C ASP A 67 3.00 -8.37 10.31
N PHE A 68 2.25 -7.28 10.08
CA PHE A 68 2.84 -5.97 9.82
C PHE A 68 3.71 -5.45 10.98
N LEU A 69 3.46 -5.84 12.22
CA LEU A 69 4.23 -5.35 13.37
C LEU A 69 5.57 -6.08 13.51
N ALA A 70 5.61 -7.37 13.18
CA ALA A 70 6.84 -8.16 13.21
C ALA A 70 7.69 -8.00 11.93
N GLU A 71 7.04 -7.85 10.77
CA GLU A 71 7.72 -7.92 9.47
C GLU A 71 8.12 -6.55 8.91
N THR A 72 7.55 -5.45 9.42
CA THR A 72 7.84 -4.10 8.92
C THR A 72 9.01 -3.44 9.68
N PRO A 73 10.14 -3.13 9.03
CA PRO A 73 11.21 -2.37 9.66
C PRO A 73 10.79 -0.92 9.97
N LYS A 74 11.60 -0.21 10.75
CA LYS A 74 11.36 1.21 11.04
C LYS A 74 11.43 2.04 9.76
N VAL A 75 10.29 2.59 9.35
CA VAL A 75 10.12 3.44 8.16
C VAL A 75 9.34 4.70 8.48
N SER A 76 9.35 5.66 7.55
CA SER A 76 8.60 6.91 7.71
C SER A 76 7.13 6.75 7.34
N CYS A 77 6.80 5.81 6.45
CA CYS A 77 5.43 5.55 6.01
C CYS A 77 5.25 4.10 5.57
N VAL A 78 4.13 3.50 5.97
CA VAL A 78 3.62 2.23 5.42
C VAL A 78 2.37 2.57 4.61
N LEU A 79 2.34 2.12 3.36
CA LEU A 79 1.24 2.31 2.42
C LEU A 79 0.69 0.94 2.06
N VAL A 80 -0.62 0.77 2.16
CA VAL A 80 -1.30 -0.49 1.86
C VAL A 80 -2.40 -0.22 0.82
N ASP A 81 -2.25 -0.79 -0.37
CA ASP A 81 -3.32 -0.82 -1.37
C ASP A 81 -4.24 -2.03 -1.15
N GLU A 82 -5.46 -1.96 -1.70
CA GLU A 82 -6.46 -3.04 -1.60
C GLU A 82 -6.73 -3.51 -0.14
N ALA A 83 -6.72 -2.55 0.79
CA ALA A 83 -6.86 -2.77 2.23
C ALA A 83 -8.14 -3.49 2.66
N GLN A 84 -9.17 -3.56 1.81
CA GLN A 84 -10.36 -4.36 2.09
C GLN A 84 -10.10 -5.88 2.17
N PHE A 85 -8.92 -6.35 1.77
CA PHE A 85 -8.48 -7.73 1.94
C PHE A 85 -7.71 -7.98 3.26
N LEU A 86 -7.49 -6.95 4.08
CA LEU A 86 -6.91 -7.12 5.41
C LEU A 86 -7.89 -7.83 6.33
N SER A 87 -7.36 -8.64 7.25
CA SER A 87 -8.13 -9.20 8.36
C SER A 87 -8.35 -8.15 9.45
N ALA A 88 -9.34 -8.36 10.32
CA ALA A 88 -9.56 -7.49 11.47
C ALA A 88 -8.35 -7.44 12.42
N ASP A 89 -7.63 -8.57 12.55
CA ASP A 89 -6.44 -8.66 13.40
C ASP A 89 -5.27 -7.83 12.86
N GLN A 90 -5.16 -7.66 11.54
CA GLN A 90 -4.14 -6.81 10.90
C GLN A 90 -4.39 -5.31 11.07
N VAL A 91 -5.57 -4.90 11.56
CA VAL A 91 -5.98 -3.49 11.71
C VAL A 91 -6.26 -3.12 13.17
N ARG A 92 -5.90 -4.01 14.12
CA ARG A 92 -6.21 -3.84 15.55
C ARG A 92 -5.26 -2.92 16.29
#